data_AF-A0A7C3N5B9-F1
#
_entry.id   AF-A0A7C3N5B9-F1
#
_cell.length_a   1.000
_cell.length_b   1.000
_cell.length_c   1.000
_cell.angle_alpha   90.00
_cell.angle_beta   90.00
_cell.angle_gamma   90.00
#
_symmetry.space_group_name_H-M   'P 1'
#
loop_
_entity.id
_entity.type
_entity.pdbx_description
1 polymer ?
#
loop_
_entity_poly.entity_id
_entity_poly.type
_entity_poly.pdbx_seq_one_letter_code
_entity_poly.pdbx_strand_id
1 'polypeptide(L)' 'MERLVSVVGIFAFLLLAWLCSSNRRVVQWRVVVWGLALQFAFALFILRTPIGLKIFDWAREAINTVLGFTTYG' A
#
# COMPACT_ATOMS: atom_id res chain seq x y z
N MET A 1 20.14 -2.83 7.61
CA MET A 1 20.09 -1.63 6.74
C MET A 1 18.75 -1.50 6.00
N GLU A 2 18.11 -2.58 5.57
CA GLU A 2 16.87 -2.52 4.76
C GLU A 2 15.71 -1.74 5.41
N ARG A 3 15.51 -1.90 6.73
CA ARG A 3 14.47 -1.16 7.46
C ARG A 3 14.67 0.37 7.43
N LEU A 4 15.92 0.83 7.40
CA LEU A 4 16.23 2.27 7.28
C LEU A 4 15.87 2.79 5.89
N VAL A 5 16.16 2.00 4.85
CA VAL A 5 15.80 2.34 3.45
C VAL A 5 14.29 2.45 3.30
N SER A 6 13.51 1.53 3.89
CA SER A 6 12.04 1.59 3.85
C SER A 6 11.47 2.86 4.50
N VAL A 7 12.01 3.26 5.66
CA VAL A 7 11.57 4.48 6.35
C VAL A 7 11.93 5.71 5.54
N VAL A 8 13.17 5.80 5.04
CA VAL A 8 13.63 6.91 4.20
C VAL A 8 12.79 7.02 2.92
N GLY A 9 12.42 5.88 2.31
CA GLY A 9 11.55 5.85 1.13
C GLY A 9 10.19 6.50 1.38
N ILE A 10 9.54 6.20 2.52
CA ILE A 10 8.25 6.82 2.89
C ILE A 10 8.39 8.34 3.03
N PHE A 11 9.43 8.81 3.71
CA PHE A 11 9.69 10.25 3.83
C PHE A 11 10.00 10.90 2.47
N ALA A 12 10.76 10.24 1.61
CA ALA A 12 11.06 10.72 0.27
C ALA A 12 9.80 10.84 -0.60
N PHE A 13 8.90 9.85 -0.57
CA PHE A 13 7.63 9.90 -1.30
C PHE A 13 6.71 11.00 -0.78
N LEU A 14 6.62 11.19 0.55
CA LEU A 14 5.85 12.28 1.14
C LEU A 14 6.43 13.66 0.76
N LEU A 15 7.76 13.81 0.75
CA LEU A 15 8.44 15.02 0.31
C LEU A 15 8.22 15.29 -1.18
N LEU A 16 8.30 14.28 -2.04
CA LEU A 16 8.00 14.41 -3.47
C LEU A 16 6.54 14.80 -3.71
N ALA A 17 5.59 14.16 -3.01
CA ALA A 17 4.18 14.52 -3.09
C ALA A 17 3.93 15.97 -2.65
N TRP A 18 4.63 16.42 -1.60
CA TRP A 18 4.57 17.81 -1.14
C TRP A 18 5.19 18.78 -2.15
N LEU A 19 6.33 18.44 -2.77
CA LEU A 19 6.97 19.25 -3.80
C LEU A 19 6.11 19.40 -5.07
N CYS A 20 5.43 18.32 -5.46
CA CYS A 20 4.50 18.29 -6.60
C CYS A 20 3.15 18.96 -6.29
N SER A 21 2.85 19.23 -5.02
CA SER A 21 1.62 19.90 -4.62
C SER A 21 1.64 21.38 -5.03
N SER A 22 0.73 21.73 -5.95
CA SER A 22 0.53 23.09 -6.45
C SER A 22 0.19 24.10 -5.34
N ASN A 23 -0.46 23.64 -4.25
CA ASN A 23 -0.84 24.50 -3.13
C ASN A 23 -0.41 23.89 -1.78
N ARG A 24 0.89 24.00 -1.50
CA ARG A 24 1.59 23.40 -0.33
C ARG A 24 0.98 23.73 1.03
N ARG A 25 0.19 24.82 1.13
CA ARG A 25 -0.50 25.25 2.37
C ARG A 25 -1.85 24.57 2.60
N VAL A 26 -2.46 23.98 1.58
CA VAL A 26 -3.78 23.33 1.67
C VAL A 26 -3.65 21.81 1.92
N VAL A 27 -2.42 21.31 2.03
CA VAL A 27 -2.18 19.89 2.33
C VAL A 27 -2.79 19.55 3.68
N GLN A 28 -3.86 18.75 3.65
CA GLN A 28 -4.55 18.30 4.84
C GLN A 28 -3.75 17.18 5.50
N TRP A 29 -2.80 17.55 6.37
CA TRP A 29 -1.96 16.61 7.11
C TRP A 29 -2.76 15.53 7.86
N ARG A 30 -3.97 15.86 8.32
CA ARG A 30 -4.90 14.89 8.92
C ARG A 30 -5.23 13.74 7.96
N VAL A 31 -5.51 14.04 6.69
CA VAL A 31 -5.81 13.02 5.67
C VAL A 31 -4.57 12.21 5.34
N VAL A 32 -3.40 12.85 5.23
CA VAL A 32 -2.12 12.15 4.96
C VAL A 32 -1.79 11.17 6.09
N VAL A 33 -1.90 11.60 7.34
CA VAL A 33 -1.65 10.75 8.52
C VAL A 33 -2.67 9.60 8.59
N TRP A 34 -3.95 9.87 8.33
CA TRP A 34 -4.97 8.81 8.28
C TRP A 34 -4.71 7.82 7.15
N GLY A 35 -4.35 8.29 5.96
CA GLY A 35 -4.00 7.43 4.82
C GLY A 35 -2.81 6.54 5.14
N LEU A 36 -1.75 7.10 5.74
CA LEU A 36 -0.57 6.35 6.14
C LEU A 36 -0.91 5.33 7.24
N ALA A 37 -1.65 5.73 8.27
CA ALA A 37 -2.08 4.85 9.35
C ALA A 37 -2.93 3.69 8.81
N LEU A 38 -3.88 3.98 7.93
CA LEU A 38 -4.73 2.99 7.28
C LEU A 38 -3.92 2.05 6.38
N GLN A 39 -2.94 2.56 5.64
CA GLN A 39 -2.03 1.75 4.83
C GLN A 39 -1.24 0.76 5.70
N PHE A 40 -0.68 1.21 6.83
CA PHE A 40 -0.01 0.31 7.77
C PHE A 40 -0.97 -0.65 8.45
N ALA A 41 -2.17 -0.21 8.81
CA ALA A 41 -3.19 -1.05 9.42
C ALA A 41 -3.60 -2.18 8.48
N PHE A 42 -3.86 -1.89 7.20
CA PHE A 42 -4.15 -2.91 6.20
C PHE A 42 -2.97 -3.83 5.94
N ALA A 43 -1.75 -3.29 5.84
CA ALA A 43 -0.55 -4.12 5.65
C ALA A 43 -0.38 -5.12 6.80
N LEU A 44 -0.51 -4.67 8.05
CA LEU A 44 -0.46 -5.56 9.22
C LEU A 44 -1.65 -6.51 9.26
N PHE A 45 -2.86 -6.03 8.97
CA PHE A 45 -4.05 -6.88 8.96
C PHE A 45 -3.90 -8.01 7.95
N ILE A 46 -3.50 -7.71 6.72
CA ILE A 46 -3.37 -8.71 5.64
C ILE A 46 -2.18 -9.64 5.89
N LEU A 47 -1.00 -9.12 6.25
CA LEU A 47 0.23 -9.92 6.34
C LEU A 47 0.38 -10.68 7.67
N ARG A 48 -0.20 -10.19 8.77
CA ARG A 48 -0.03 -10.78 10.10
C ARG A 48 -1.24 -11.55 10.60
N THR A 49 -2.45 -11.29 10.12
CA THR A 49 -3.65 -12.01 10.60
C THR A 49 -3.96 -13.23 9.73
N PRO A 50 -4.40 -14.35 10.33
CA PRO A 50 -4.75 -15.56 9.59
C PRO A 50 -5.98 -15.35 8.67
N ILE A 51 -6.86 -14.41 9.02
CA ILE A 51 -8.02 -14.05 8.20
C ILE A 51 -7.56 -13.26 6.96
N GLY A 52 -6.63 -12.31 7.15
CA GLY A 52 -6.04 -11.53 6.07
C GLY A 52 -5.33 -12.39 5.03
N LEU A 53 -4.54 -13.37 5.48
CA LEU A 53 -3.89 -14.34 4.60
C LEU A 53 -4.90 -15.15 3.77
N LYS A 54 -5.96 -15.67 4.40
CA LYS A 54 -7.01 -16.42 3.69
C LYS A 54 -7.70 -15.60 2.61
N ILE A 55 -8.01 -14.33 2.90
CA ILE A 55 -8.63 -13.41 1.92
C ILE A 55 -7.67 -13.15 0.76
N PHE A 56 -6.38 -12.93 1.07
CA PHE A 56 -5.36 -12.70 0.06
C PHE A 56 -5.14 -13.92 -0.84
N ASP A 57 -5.10 -15.12 -0.27
CA ASP A 57 -4.97 -16.37 -1.02
C ASP A 57 -6.17 -16.61 -1.95
N TRP A 58 -7.40 -16.36 -1.47
CA TRP A 58 -8.59 -16.42 -2.32
C TRP A 58 -8.52 -15.42 -3.49
N ALA A 59 -8.09 -14.19 -3.24
CA ALA A 59 -7.92 -13.19 -4.29
C ALA A 59 -6.83 -13.60 -5.30
N ARG A 60 -5.74 -14.21 -4.81
CA ARG A 60 -4.66 -14.73 -5.65
C ARG A 60 -5.16 -15.84 -6.57
N GLU A 61 -5.96 -16.76 -6.05
CA GLU A 61 -6.56 -17.85 -6.83
C GLU A 61 -7.53 -17.32 -7.90
N ALA A 62 -8.36 -16.32 -7.56
CA ALA A 62 -9.23 -15.66 -8.53
C ALA A 62 -8.43 -15.01 -9.67
N ILE A 63 -7.34 -14.29 -9.36
CA ILE A 63 -6.45 -13.69 -10.38
C ILE A 63 -5.78 -14.76 -11.24
N ASN A 64 -5.26 -15.83 -10.62
CA ASN A 64 -4.64 -16.94 -11.34
C ASN A 64 -5.63 -17.63 -12.28
N THR A 65 -6.90 -17.73 -11.89
CA THR A 65 -7.96 -18.28 -12.73
C THR A 65 -8.17 -17.42 -13.98
N VAL A 66 -8.21 -16.09 -13.82
CA VAL A 66 -8.28 -15.14 -14.94
C VAL A 66 -7.06 -15.23 -15.86
N LEU A 67 -5.85 -15.26 -15.29
CA LEU A 67 -4.61 -15.43 -16.06
C LEU A 67 -4.53 -16.78 -16.77
N GLY A 68 -5.09 -17.83 -16.18
CA GLY A 68 -5.24 -19.14 -16.79
C GLY A 68 -6.04 -19.06 -18.09
N PHE A 69 -7.16 -18.32 -18.11
CA PHE A 69 -7.93 -18.10 -19.34
C PHE A 69 -7.14 -17.36 -20.43
N THR A 70 -6.15 -16.54 -20.08
CA THR A 70 -5.27 -15.87 -21.05
C THR A 70 -4.11 -16.76 -21.52
N THR A 71 -3.69 -17.73 -20.72
CA THR A 71 -2.55 -18.63 -21.06
C THR A 71 -2.97 -19.77 -22.00
N TYR A 72 -4.26 -20.13 -22.00
CA TYR A 72 -4.84 -21.12 -22.92
C TYR A 72 -5.53 -20.50 -24.15
N GLY A 73 -5.33 -19.20 -24.40
CA GLY A 73 -5.84 -18.47 -25.58
C GLY A 73 -4.73 -18.12 -26.57
#